data_AF-A0A9Y4NE81-F1
#
_entry.id   AF-A0A9Y4NE81-F1
#
_cell.length_a   1.000
_cell.length_b   1.000
_cell.length_c   1.000
_cell.angle_alpha   90.00
_cell.angle_beta   90.00
_cell.angle_gamma   90.00
#
_symmetry.space_group_name_H-M   'P 1'
#
loop_
_entity.id
_entity.type
_entity.pdbx_description
1 polymer ?
#
loop_
_entity_poly.entity_id
_entity_poly.type
_entity_poly.pdbx_seq_one_letter_code
_entity_poly.pdbx_strand_id
1 'polypeptide(L)'
;MPDHSPTQSSLPHLLCLYLPGCLYRGQECRLVIHYEQGFSVLTDPKAADEEDGEARVVQTPSKPRVLLSYPFEKLKMSSDDGVRMLLLDFGGKEGEIQLDLHSCPKPIVFILHSFLSAKISRLGLVA
;
A
#
# COMPACT_ATOMS: atom_id res chain seq x y z
N MET A 1 -14.09 1.42 -38.68
CA MET A 1 -12.75 1.89 -38.32
C MET A 1 -12.69 1.97 -36.80
N PRO A 2 -12.14 0.98 -36.09
CA PRO A 2 -11.99 1.07 -34.63
C PRO A 2 -10.82 2.01 -34.31
N ASP A 3 -11.10 3.02 -33.50
CA ASP A 3 -10.14 3.95 -32.94
C ASP A 3 -9.12 3.18 -32.09
N HIS A 4 -7.87 3.10 -32.57
CA HIS A 4 -6.75 2.60 -31.80
C HIS A 4 -6.27 3.73 -30.88
N SER A 5 -6.95 3.90 -29.75
CA SER A 5 -6.36 4.61 -28.63
C SER A 5 -5.25 3.70 -28.04
N PRO A 6 -3.98 4.13 -27.97
CA PRO A 6 -2.96 3.34 -27.29
C PRO A 6 -3.31 3.29 -25.80
N THR A 7 -3.69 2.12 -25.29
CA THR A 7 -3.82 1.83 -23.86
C THR A 7 -2.46 2.01 -23.20
N GLN A 8 -2.23 3.23 -22.70
CA GLN A 8 -1.05 3.64 -21.97
C GLN A 8 -1.07 3.01 -20.56
N SER A 9 -0.70 1.74 -20.39
CA SER A 9 -0.36 1.20 -19.05
C SER A 9 0.37 -0.15 -19.03
N SER A 10 1.20 -0.52 -20.01
CA SER A 10 1.84 -1.85 -19.99
C SER A 10 3.13 -1.93 -19.16
N LEU A 11 3.52 -0.89 -18.41
CA LEU A 11 4.77 -0.84 -17.64
C LEU A 11 4.71 -0.48 -16.13
N PRO A 12 3.61 -0.02 -15.50
CA PRO A 12 3.65 0.40 -14.09
C PRO A 12 3.60 -0.75 -13.06
N HIS A 13 3.31 -1.98 -13.48
CA HIS A 13 3.11 -3.10 -12.54
C HIS A 13 4.41 -3.67 -11.96
N LEU A 14 5.55 -3.55 -12.64
CA LEU A 14 6.80 -4.16 -12.19
C LEU A 14 7.44 -3.42 -11.00
N LEU A 15 7.04 -2.17 -10.78
CA LEU A 15 7.55 -1.28 -9.74
C LEU A 15 6.59 -1.13 -8.55
N CYS A 16 5.49 -1.88 -8.55
CA CYS A 16 4.42 -1.75 -7.55
C CYS A 16 4.21 -3.08 -6.84
N LEU A 17 4.53 -3.12 -5.54
CA LEU A 17 4.21 -4.26 -4.69
C LEU A 17 2.79 -4.10 -4.15
N TYR A 18 2.02 -5.19 -4.23
CA TYR A 18 0.63 -5.21 -3.85
C TYR A 18 0.39 -6.32 -2.83
N LEU A 19 -0.13 -5.92 -1.67
CA LEU A 19 -0.39 -6.80 -0.52
C LEU A 19 -1.87 -6.72 -0.17
N PRO A 20 -2.70 -7.67 -0.64
CA PRO A 20 -4.11 -7.73 -0.28
C PRO A 20 -4.30 -8.39 1.10
N GLY A 21 -5.43 -8.10 1.73
CA GLY A 21 -5.88 -8.83 2.93
C GLY A 21 -5.04 -8.56 4.17
N CYS A 22 -4.49 -7.34 4.32
CA CYS A 22 -3.90 -6.90 5.57
C CYS A 22 -4.93 -6.14 6.41
N LEU A 23 -4.73 -6.05 7.72
CA LEU A 23 -5.57 -5.24 8.60
C LEU A 23 -4.87 -3.94 8.97
N TYR A 24 -5.58 -2.83 8.80
CA TYR A 24 -5.21 -1.53 9.34
C TYR A 24 -6.25 -1.10 10.36
N ARG A 25 -5.85 -0.94 11.62
CA ARG A 25 -6.76 -0.58 12.73
C ARG A 25 -7.99 -1.50 12.83
N GLY A 26 -7.81 -2.79 12.53
CA GLY A 26 -8.87 -3.80 12.54
C GLY A 26 -9.75 -3.84 11.27
N GLN A 27 -9.52 -2.97 10.29
CA GLN A 27 -10.25 -2.96 9.03
C GLN A 27 -9.47 -3.67 7.92
N GLU A 28 -10.15 -4.53 7.15
CA GLU A 28 -9.58 -5.15 5.95
C GLU A 28 -9.19 -4.10 4.92
N CYS A 29 -7.95 -4.22 4.47
CA CYS A 29 -7.36 -3.28 3.56
C CYS A 29 -6.29 -3.96 2.70
N ARG A 30 -5.67 -3.13 1.88
CA ARG A 30 -4.67 -3.51 0.89
C ARG A 30 -3.56 -2.49 0.91
N LEU A 31 -2.35 -2.94 1.18
CA LEU A 31 -1.17 -2.12 1.09
C LEU A 31 -0.63 -2.15 -0.34
N VAL A 32 -0.39 -0.96 -0.89
CA VAL A 32 0.23 -0.74 -2.19
C VAL A 32 1.53 0.04 -1.96
N ILE A 33 2.64 -0.47 -2.49
CA ILE A 33 3.96 0.15 -2.39
C ILE A 33 4.45 0.38 -3.81
N HIS A 34 4.27 1.59 -4.30
CA HIS A 34 4.71 2.01 -5.62
C HIS A 34 6.09 2.66 -5.52
N TYR A 35 7.07 2.17 -6.27
CA TYR A 35 8.45 2.66 -6.22
C TYR A 35 8.53 4.19 -6.26
N GLU A 36 7.81 4.87 -7.16
CA GLU A 36 7.82 6.34 -7.22
C GLU A 36 6.85 7.03 -6.26
N GLN A 37 5.59 6.59 -6.18
CA GLN A 37 4.53 7.30 -5.44
C GLN A 37 4.55 7.02 -3.92
N GLY A 38 5.24 5.96 -3.48
CA GLY A 38 5.31 5.57 -2.07
C GLY A 38 4.24 4.56 -1.67
N PHE A 39 3.64 4.79 -0.51
CA PHE A 39 2.76 3.90 0.21
C PHE A 39 1.31 4.37 0.05
N SER A 40 0.39 3.43 -0.15
CA SER A 40 -1.04 3.67 -0.03
C SER A 40 -1.72 2.48 0.64
N VAL A 41 -2.60 2.74 1.59
CA VAL A 41 -3.50 1.71 2.13
C VAL A 41 -4.90 1.99 1.59
N LEU A 42 -5.49 0.99 0.97
CA LEU A 42 -6.80 1.07 0.32
C LEU A 42 -7.78 0.15 1.05
N THR A 43 -9.04 0.55 1.19
CA THR A 43 -10.10 -0.36 1.65
C THR A 43 -10.26 -1.51 0.68
N ASP A 44 -10.49 -2.72 1.19
CA ASP A 44 -10.87 -3.81 0.29
C ASP A 44 -12.33 -3.63 -0.16
N PRO A 45 -12.63 -3.72 -1.47
CA PRO A 45 -13.99 -3.52 -1.99
C PRO A 45 -15.01 -4.55 -1.49
N LYS A 46 -14.59 -5.68 -0.88
CA LYS A 46 -15.51 -6.66 -0.28
C LYS A 46 -16.06 -6.25 1.10
N ALA A 47 -15.38 -5.38 1.83
CA ALA A 47 -15.76 -5.02 3.20
C ALA A 47 -16.83 -3.90 3.27
N ALA A 48 -17.21 -3.30 2.14
CA ALA A 48 -18.22 -2.24 2.10
C ALA A 48 -19.67 -2.76 2.11
N ASP A 49 -19.88 -4.08 2.05
CA ASP A 49 -21.20 -4.72 1.97
C ASP A 49 -21.76 -5.18 3.33
N GLU A 50 -21.02 -5.06 4.44
CA GLU A 50 -21.44 -5.62 5.76
C GLU A 50 -21.80 -4.61 6.85
N GLU A 51 -21.78 -3.30 6.56
CA GLU A 51 -22.19 -2.25 7.52
C GLU A 51 -23.23 -1.30 6.94
N ASP A 52 -24.42 -1.81 6.58
CA ASP A 52 -25.69 -1.11 6.81
C ASP A 52 -26.86 -2.08 6.57
N GLY A 53 -27.66 -2.30 7.62
CA GLY A 53 -28.93 -2.98 7.49
C GLY A 53 -29.95 -2.09 6.79
N GLU A 54 -30.66 -2.67 5.83
CA GLU A 54 -31.92 -2.14 5.26
C GLU A 54 -31.82 -0.96 4.27
N ALA A 55 -31.47 -1.24 3.00
CA ALA A 55 -32.30 -0.89 1.83
C ALA A 55 -31.60 -1.20 0.50
N ARG A 56 -32.34 -1.87 -0.38
CA ARG A 56 -31.97 -2.21 -1.76
C ARG A 56 -31.50 -0.98 -2.55
N VAL A 57 -30.22 -0.92 -2.95
CA VAL A 57 -29.77 -0.09 -4.07
C VAL A 57 -28.72 -0.87 -4.88
N VAL A 58 -28.95 -0.89 -6.19
CA VAL A 58 -28.11 -1.37 -7.30
C VAL A 58 -26.63 -1.57 -6.93
N GLN A 59 -26.16 -2.82 -7.09
CA GLN A 59 -24.76 -3.22 -7.01
C GLN A 59 -23.92 -2.37 -7.98
N THR A 60 -23.33 -1.29 -7.46
CA THR A 60 -22.22 -0.61 -8.11
C THR A 60 -20.97 -1.12 -7.42
N PRO A 61 -19.98 -1.67 -8.14
CA PRO A 61 -18.72 -2.08 -7.51
C PRO A 61 -18.11 -0.85 -6.85
N SER A 62 -18.14 -0.80 -5.52
CA SER A 62 -17.61 0.33 -4.76
C SER A 62 -16.11 0.38 -5.00
N LYS A 63 -15.64 1.47 -5.62
CA LYS A 63 -14.21 1.67 -5.86
C LYS A 63 -13.46 1.67 -4.52
N PRO A 64 -12.26 1.06 -4.45
CA PRO A 64 -11.45 1.08 -3.24
C PRO A 64 -11.15 2.52 -2.81
N ARG A 65 -11.38 2.83 -1.53
CA ARG A 65 -11.12 4.15 -0.94
C ARG A 65 -9.70 4.19 -0.37
N VAL A 66 -9.01 5.32 -0.51
CA VAL A 66 -7.68 5.52 0.08
C VAL A 66 -7.84 5.86 1.56
N LEU A 67 -7.28 5.04 2.45
CA LEU A 67 -7.24 5.26 3.90
C LEU A 67 -6.07 6.14 4.31
N LEU A 68 -4.90 5.92 3.73
CA LEU A 68 -3.70 6.73 3.93
C LEU A 68 -2.80 6.67 2.70
N SER A 69 -1.97 7.70 2.51
CA SER A 69 -0.96 7.73 1.48
C SER A 69 0.26 8.54 1.93
N TYR A 70 1.46 7.97 1.79
CA TYR A 70 2.71 8.65 2.14
C TYR A 70 3.78 8.42 1.07
N PRO A 71 4.57 9.44 0.72
CA PRO A 71 5.71 9.26 -0.16
C PRO A 71 6.88 8.58 0.60
N PHE A 72 7.86 8.05 -0.14
CA PHE A 72 9.01 7.36 0.46
C PHE A 72 9.86 8.25 1.36
N GLU A 73 9.96 9.54 1.03
CA GLU A 73 10.76 10.54 1.74
C GLU A 73 10.25 10.80 3.17
N LYS A 74 9.01 10.41 3.47
CA LYS A 74 8.45 10.52 4.83
C LYS A 74 8.74 9.29 5.69
N LEU A 75 9.09 8.14 5.10
CA LEU A 75 9.37 6.93 5.87
C LEU A 75 10.69 7.12 6.65
N LYS A 76 10.59 7.12 7.97
CA LYS A 76 11.74 7.21 8.88
C LYS A 76 12.28 5.83 9.25
N MET A 77 11.37 4.90 9.53
CA MET A 77 11.72 3.55 9.96
C MET A 77 10.71 2.54 9.43
N SER A 78 11.21 1.38 9.01
CA SER A 78 10.40 0.20 8.69
C SER A 78 10.91 -0.97 9.52
N SER A 79 10.02 -1.65 10.23
CA SER A 79 10.36 -2.74 11.15
C SER A 79 9.28 -3.82 11.14
N ASP A 80 9.60 -4.98 11.73
CA ASP A 80 8.64 -6.04 11.99
C ASP A 80 8.74 -6.65 13.39
N ASP A 81 7.66 -7.27 13.85
CA ASP A 81 7.60 -8.03 15.10
C ASP A 81 8.11 -9.48 14.97
N GLY A 82 8.51 -9.88 13.76
CA GLY A 82 8.93 -11.24 13.44
C GLY A 82 7.79 -12.25 13.27
N VAL A 83 6.53 -11.87 13.50
CA VAL A 83 5.36 -12.75 13.50
C VAL A 83 4.35 -12.37 12.42
N ARG A 84 3.77 -11.16 12.48
CA ARG A 84 2.74 -10.71 11.52
C ARG A 84 2.60 -9.20 11.37
N MET A 85 3.16 -8.41 12.28
CA MET A 85 2.99 -6.96 12.28
C MET A 85 4.09 -6.27 11.49
N LEU A 86 3.70 -5.50 10.48
CA LEU A 86 4.56 -4.54 9.77
C LEU A 86 4.39 -3.16 10.41
N LEU A 87 5.50 -2.54 10.80
CA LEU A 87 5.54 -1.25 11.47
C LEU A 87 6.23 -0.23 10.53
N LEU A 88 5.55 0.87 10.22
CA LEU A 88 6.06 1.94 9.36
C LEU A 88 5.95 3.28 10.09
N ASP A 89 7.09 3.86 10.47
CA ASP A 89 7.14 5.18 11.09
C ASP A 89 7.30 6.27 10.03
N PHE A 90 6.28 7.12 9.90
CA PHE A 90 6.31 8.31 9.03
C PHE A 90 6.59 9.60 9.82
N GLY A 91 6.73 9.50 11.15
CA GLY A 91 6.91 10.60 12.08
C GLY A 91 5.74 11.59 12.15
N GLY A 92 5.99 12.73 12.80
CA GLY A 92 5.01 13.81 12.89
C GLY A 92 3.79 13.46 13.75
N LYS A 93 2.60 13.88 13.30
CA LYS A 93 1.32 13.63 14.00
C LYS A 93 0.77 12.22 13.77
N GLU A 94 1.17 11.58 12.68
CA GLU A 94 0.71 10.25 12.27
C GLU A 94 1.45 9.15 13.03
N GLY A 95 2.74 9.39 13.31
CA GLY A 95 3.58 8.47 14.07
C GLY A 95 3.83 7.16 13.32
N GLU A 96 3.88 6.08 14.09
CA GLU A 96 4.02 4.72 13.58
C GLU A 96 2.65 4.15 13.19
N ILE A 97 2.55 3.65 11.96
CA ILE A 97 1.41 2.83 11.54
C ILE A 97 1.75 1.35 11.69
N GLN A 98 0.73 0.56 12.03
CA GLN A 98 0.84 -0.88 12.21
C GLN A 98 -0.14 -1.59 11.28
N LEU A 99 0.38 -2.54 10.51
CA LEU A 99 -0.38 -3.36 9.58
C LEU A 99 -0.22 -4.83 9.96
N ASP A 100 -1.34 -5.53 10.12
CA ASP A 100 -1.35 -6.98 10.32
C ASP A 100 -1.34 -7.66 8.95
N LEU A 101 -0.28 -8.40 8.62
CA LEU A 101 -0.15 -9.09 7.33
C LEU A 101 -0.60 -10.55 7.38
N HIS A 102 -1.09 -11.04 8.53
CA HIS A 102 -1.42 -12.46 8.78
C HIS A 102 -0.28 -13.45 8.52
N SER A 103 0.93 -12.94 8.27
CA SER A 103 2.11 -13.69 7.85
C SER A 103 3.35 -12.88 8.17
N CYS A 104 4.49 -13.57 8.27
CA CYS A 104 5.74 -12.94 8.66
C CYS A 104 6.13 -11.82 7.66
N PRO A 105 6.23 -10.56 8.10
CA PRO A 105 6.41 -9.40 7.22
C PRO A 105 7.89 -9.15 6.80
N LYS A 106 8.84 -9.98 7.26
CA LYS A 106 10.28 -9.85 6.95
C LYS A 106 10.59 -9.64 5.46
N PRO A 107 9.96 -10.36 4.51
CA PRO A 107 10.20 -10.12 3.08
C PRO A 107 9.81 -8.71 2.64
N ILE A 108 8.76 -8.14 3.23
CA ILE A 108 8.27 -6.81 2.88
C ILE A 108 9.25 -5.74 3.35
N VAL A 109 9.75 -5.87 4.58
CA VAL A 109 10.79 -5.00 5.12
C VAL A 109 12.03 -5.03 4.22
N PHE A 110 12.48 -6.22 3.81
CA PHE A 110 13.61 -6.36 2.87
C PHE A 110 13.39 -5.66 1.52
N ILE A 111 12.18 -5.75 0.96
CA ILE A 111 11.83 -5.05 -0.29
C ILE A 111 11.89 -3.52 -0.10
N LEU A 112 11.39 -3.01 1.03
CA LEU A 112 11.45 -1.57 1.33
C LEU A 112 12.88 -1.06 1.41
N HIS A 113 13.76 -1.79 2.08
CA HIS A 113 15.19 -1.45 2.09
C HIS A 113 15.77 -1.43 0.67
N SER A 114 15.44 -2.42 -0.16
CA SER A 114 15.92 -2.48 -1.54
C SER A 114 15.45 -1.28 -2.38
N PHE A 115 14.18 -0.87 -2.22
CA PHE A 115 13.65 0.31 -2.90
C PHE A 115 14.31 1.61 -2.44
N LEU A 116 14.52 1.77 -1.14
CA LEU A 116 15.21 2.93 -0.58
C LEU A 116 16.67 3.00 -1.03
N SER A 117 17.40 1.88 -1.02
CA SER A 117 18.77 1.81 -1.54
C SER A 117 18.84 2.21 -3.01
N ALA A 118 17.94 1.66 -3.85
CA ALA A 118 17.88 2.02 -5.26
C ALA A 118 17.58 3.52 -5.48
N LYS A 119 16.70 4.10 -4.67
CA LYS A 119 16.39 5.55 -4.72
C LYS A 119 17.61 6.39 -4.35
N ILE A 120 18.31 6.04 -3.28
CA ILE A 120 19.53 6.75 -2.84
C ILE A 120 20.61 6.68 -3.94
N SER A 121 20.83 5.50 -4.53
CA SER A 121 21.77 5.33 -5.64
C SER A 121 21.39 6.19 -6.86
N ARG A 122 20.10 6.27 -7.20
CA ARG A 122 19.61 7.11 -8.31
C ARG A 122 19.81 8.61 -8.04
N LEU A 123 19.70 9.04 -6.79
CA LEU A 123 19.92 10.43 -6.38
C LEU A 123 21.41 10.81 -6.30
N GLY A 124 22.34 9.85 -6.50
CA GLY A 124 23.78 10.10 -6.38
C GLY A 124 24.23 10.39 -4.95
N LEU A 125 23.43 10.01 -3.95
CA LEU A 125 23.69 10.25 -2.52
C LEU A 125 24.53 9.15 -1.86
N VAL A 126 25.23 8.35 -2.66
CA VAL A 126 26.25 7.41 -2.17
C VAL A 126 27.55 8.18 -1.99
N ALA A 127 27.97 8.35 -0.73
CA ALA A 127 29.25 8.94 -0.35
C ALA A 127 30.39 7.93 -0.52
#